data_AF-A0A502F5X8-F1
#
_entry.id   AF-A0A502F5X8-F1
#
_cell.length_a   1.000
_cell.length_b   1.000
_cell.length_c   1.000
_cell.angle_alpha   90.00
_cell.angle_beta   90.00
_cell.angle_gamma   90.00
#
_symmetry.space_group_name_H-M   'P 1'
#
loop_
_entity.id
_entity.type
_entity.pdbx_description
1 polymer ?
#
loop_
_entity_poly.entity_id
_entity_poly.type
_entity_poly.pdbx_seq_one_letter_code
_entity_poly.pdbx_strand_id
1 'polypeptide(L)'
;MNFIKQIERIKKIHKLIISEKTGTPSVFAKKLFLSRSQLYNELEVIKELDAPLKYCKKRESYYYETSFELILSFSLTTIKDDESREIFGGSNFRPILLDGTLVSLL
;
A
#
# COMPACT_ATOMS: atom_id res chain seq x y z
N MET A 1 5.58 11.24 0.90
CA MET A 1 6.00 10.17 -0.03
C MET A 1 4.75 9.39 -0.45
N ASN A 2 4.57 9.08 -1.74
CA ASN A 2 3.41 8.29 -2.18
C ASN A 2 3.63 6.81 -1.78
N PHE A 3 2.72 6.25 -0.97
CA PHE A 3 2.83 4.89 -0.41
C PHE A 3 2.98 3.81 -1.50
N ILE A 4 2.21 3.94 -2.59
CA ILE A 4 2.25 3.00 -3.72
C ILE A 4 3.66 2.97 -4.34
N LYS A 5 4.27 4.15 -4.55
CA LYS A 5 5.62 4.26 -5.12
C LYS A 5 6.68 3.62 -4.22
N GLN A 6 6.50 3.66 -2.90
CA GLN A 6 7.44 3.01 -1.97
C GLN A 6 7.34 1.48 -2.09
N ILE A 7 6.13 0.93 -2.16
CA ILE A 7 5.94 -0.52 -2.34
C ILE A 7 6.56 -0.99 -3.66
N GLU A 8 6.31 -0.27 -4.75
CA GLU A 8 6.91 -0.60 -6.06
C GLU A 8 8.44 -0.56 -6.00
N ARG A 9 9.00 0.41 -5.29
CA ARG A 9 10.44 0.51 -5.09
C ARG A 9 11.01 -0.67 -4.33
N ILE A 10 10.40 -1.06 -3.21
CA ILE A 10 10.83 -2.23 -2.41
C ILE A 10 10.76 -3.50 -3.27
N LYS A 11 9.69 -3.70 -4.05
CA LYS A 11 9.58 -4.82 -4.99
C LYS A 11 10.72 -4.82 -6.02
N LYS A 12 11.05 -3.64 -6.57
CA LYS A 12 12.16 -3.49 -7.53
C LYS A 12 13.51 -3.81 -6.90
N ILE A 13 13.77 -3.34 -5.68
CA ILE A 13 14.98 -3.64 -4.90
C ILE A 13 15.11 -5.15 -4.71
N HIS A 14 14.06 -5.79 -4.20
CA HIS A 14 14.04 -7.23 -3.95
C HIS A 14 14.33 -8.05 -5.22
N LYS A 15 13.69 -7.70 -6.34
CA LYS A 15 13.94 -8.35 -7.65
C LYS A 15 15.39 -8.20 -8.13
N LEU A 16 16.01 -7.04 -7.91
CA LEU A 16 17.40 -6.79 -8.31
C LEU A 16 18.40 -7.57 -7.44
N ILE A 17 18.10 -7.74 -6.15
CA ILE A 17 18.92 -8.53 -5.23
C ILE A 17 18.82 -10.03 -5.54
N ILE A 18 17.61 -10.56 -5.77
CA ILE A 18 17.42 -11.97 -6.17
C ILE A 18 18.17 -12.30 -7.45
N SER A 19 18.11 -11.40 -8.43
CA SER A 19 18.80 -11.61 -9.70
C SER A 19 20.30 -11.34 -9.64
N GLU A 20 20.84 -10.94 -8.47
CA GLU A 20 22.22 -10.50 -8.27
C GLU A 20 22.66 -9.44 -9.32
N LYS A 21 21.74 -8.60 -9.79
CA LYS A 21 21.97 -7.58 -10.83
C LYS A 21 21.99 -6.17 -10.26
N THR A 22 22.41 -5.99 -9.01
CA THR A 22 22.45 -4.65 -8.40
C THR A 22 23.60 -3.81 -8.96
N GLY A 23 24.77 -4.41 -9.19
CA GLY A 23 26.00 -3.66 -9.44
C GLY A 23 26.56 -3.05 -8.15
N THR A 24 27.60 -2.23 -8.29
CA THR A 24 28.16 -1.46 -7.16
C THR A 24 27.10 -0.58 -6.49
N PRO A 25 27.26 -0.17 -5.22
CA PRO A 25 26.27 0.66 -4.53
C PRO A 25 25.90 1.94 -5.29
N SER A 26 26.86 2.56 -5.97
CA SER A 26 26.62 3.73 -6.82
C SER A 26 25.75 3.40 -8.05
N VAL A 27 25.96 2.24 -8.69
CA VAL A 27 25.16 1.79 -9.83
C VAL A 27 23.76 1.39 -9.36
N PHE A 28 23.66 0.72 -8.22
CA PHE A 28 22.37 0.32 -7.67
C PHE A 28 21.50 1.53 -7.31
N ALA A 29 22.09 2.54 -6.66
CA ALA A 29 21.41 3.80 -6.36
C ALA A 29 20.89 4.48 -7.65
N LYS A 30 21.72 4.55 -8.70
CA LYS A 30 21.31 5.09 -10.00
C LYS A 30 20.15 4.32 -10.64
N LYS A 31 20.14 2.98 -10.59
CA LYS A 31 19.04 2.13 -11.10
C LYS A 31 17.69 2.38 -10.40
N LEU A 32 17.75 2.86 -9.16
CA LEU A 32 16.59 3.20 -8.33
C LEU A 32 16.26 4.70 -8.35
N PHE A 33 17.05 5.52 -9.07
CA PHE A 33 16.98 6.98 -9.06
C PHE A 33 17.14 7.59 -7.66
N LEU A 34 18.07 7.03 -6.89
CA LEU A 34 18.38 7.44 -5.51
C LEU A 34 19.80 7.99 -5.40
N SER A 35 20.02 8.76 -4.34
CA SER A 35 21.38 9.03 -3.85
C SER A 35 21.96 7.79 -3.18
N ARG A 36 23.29 7.77 -2.98
CA ARG A 36 23.96 6.67 -2.25
C ARG A 36 23.42 6.53 -0.82
N SER A 37 23.21 7.63 -0.12
CA SER A 37 22.69 7.60 1.25
C SER A 37 21.26 7.07 1.30
N GLN A 38 20.40 7.50 0.37
CA GLN A 38 19.03 6.99 0.27
C GLN A 38 18.99 5.50 -0.02
N LEU A 39 19.89 4.99 -0.88
CA LEU A 39 20.01 3.56 -1.09
C LEU A 39 20.29 2.83 0.23
N TYR A 40 21.23 3.32 1.05
CA TYR A 40 21.53 2.67 2.33
C TYR A 40 20.34 2.66 3.28
N ASN A 41 19.56 3.74 3.35
CA ASN A 41 18.32 3.76 4.14
C ASN A 41 17.32 2.71 3.64
N GLU A 42 17.16 2.56 2.32
CA GLU A 42 16.25 1.55 1.75
C GLU A 42 16.76 0.11 1.99
N LEU A 43 18.09 -0.10 1.98
CA LEU A 43 18.68 -1.39 2.33
C LEU A 43 18.58 -1.70 3.83
N GLU A 44 18.57 -0.69 4.68
CA GLU A 44 18.33 -0.82 6.11
C GLU A 44 16.90 -1.30 6.37
N VAL A 45 15.90 -0.72 5.70
CA VAL A 45 14.52 -1.20 5.74
C VAL A 45 14.42 -2.67 5.31
N ILE A 46 15.13 -3.09 4.26
CA ILE A 46 15.16 -4.50 3.85
C ILE A 46 15.74 -5.39 4.97
N LYS A 47 16.79 -4.93 5.67
CA LYS A 47 17.39 -5.67 6.80
C LYS A 47 16.48 -5.72 8.03
N GLU A 48 15.70 -4.66 8.28
CA GLU A 48 14.70 -4.63 9.35
C GLU A 48 13.57 -5.65 9.14
N LEU A 49 13.36 -6.10 7.90
CA LEU A 49 12.45 -7.20 7.55
C LEU A 49 13.10 -8.59 7.71
N ASP A 50 14.14 -8.69 8.54
CA ASP A 50 14.95 -9.90 8.76
C ASP A 50 15.57 -10.50 7.48
N ALA A 51 15.76 -9.68 6.44
CA ALA A 51 16.39 -10.16 5.22
C ALA A 51 17.90 -10.40 5.42
N PRO A 52 18.45 -11.58 5.07
CA PRO A 52 19.86 -11.90 5.23
C PRO A 52 20.71 -11.27 4.11
N LEU A 53 20.70 -9.93 4.03
CA LEU A 53 21.27 -9.13 2.95
C LEU A 53 22.78 -8.91 3.13
N LYS A 54 23.57 -9.34 2.15
CA LYS A 54 25.03 -9.13 2.10
C LYS A 54 25.46 -8.49 0.78
N TYR A 55 26.63 -7.86 0.78
CA TYR A 55 27.28 -7.32 -0.43
C TYR A 55 28.55 -8.10 -0.75
N CYS A 56 28.69 -8.58 -1.98
CA CYS A 56 29.91 -9.21 -2.46
C CYS A 56 30.69 -8.24 -3.35
N LYS A 57 31.90 -7.86 -2.91
CA LYS A 57 32.79 -6.99 -3.71
C LYS A 57 33.24 -7.65 -5.02
N LYS A 58 33.49 -8.97 -5.03
CA LYS A 58 33.94 -9.71 -6.23
C LYS A 58 32.86 -9.80 -7.31
N ARG A 59 31.61 -9.99 -6.91
CA ARG A 59 30.44 -10.03 -7.82
C ARG A 59 29.87 -8.65 -8.11
N GLU A 60 30.36 -7.64 -7.40
CA GLU A 60 29.80 -6.28 -7.38
C GLU A 60 28.28 -6.29 -7.22
N SER A 61 27.76 -7.06 -6.27
CA SER A 61 26.32 -7.24 -6.15
C SER A 61 25.86 -7.54 -4.74
N TYR A 62 24.66 -7.09 -4.42
CA TYR A 62 23.93 -7.50 -3.22
C TYR A 62 23.21 -8.81 -3.47
N TYR A 63 23.20 -9.67 -2.46
CA TYR A 63 22.58 -11.00 -2.50
C TYR A 63 22.01 -11.35 -1.13
N TYR A 64 21.08 -12.30 -1.09
CA TYR A 64 20.61 -12.91 0.16
C TYR A 64 21.46 -14.14 0.48
N GLU A 65 21.94 -14.23 1.72
CA GLU A 65 22.74 -15.38 2.17
C GLU A 65 21.90 -16.66 2.32
N THR A 66 20.63 -16.52 2.71
CA THR A 66 19.65 -17.61 2.78
C THR A 66 18.47 -17.29 1.86
N SER A 67 17.72 -18.31 1.43
CA SER A 67 16.50 -18.13 0.65
C SER A 67 15.56 -17.16 1.37
N PHE A 68 15.26 -16.04 0.72
CA PHE A 68 14.41 -15.00 1.25
C PHE A 68 13.37 -14.62 0.21
N GLU A 69 12.10 -14.77 0.57
CA GLU A 69 10.97 -14.41 -0.26
C GLU A 69 10.20 -13.26 0.39
N LEU A 70 9.96 -12.19 -0.37
CA LEU A 70 9.22 -11.02 0.11
C LEU A 70 7.85 -10.97 -0.55
N ILE A 71 6.80 -11.20 0.24
CA ILE A 71 5.40 -11.12 -0.21
C ILE A 71 4.78 -9.86 0.38
N LEU A 72 4.34 -8.95 -0.50
CA LEU A 72 3.68 -7.69 -0.12
C LEU A 72 2.25 -7.67 -0.67
N SER A 73 1.28 -7.79 0.25
CA SER A 73 -0.16 -7.77 -0.02
C SER A 73 -0.80 -6.55 0.63
N PHE A 74 -1.52 -5.75 -0.14
CA PHE A 74 -2.26 -4.59 0.37
C PHE A 74 -3.60 -4.48 -0.37
N SER A 75 -4.65 -4.09 0.36
CA SER A 75 -5.99 -3.85 -0.15
C SER A 75 -6.43 -2.44 0.19
N LEU A 76 -6.82 -1.67 -0.82
CA LEU A 76 -7.38 -0.32 -0.64
C LEU A 76 -8.87 -0.36 -0.97
N THR A 77 -9.71 -0.05 0.01
CA THR A 77 -11.16 0.08 -0.17
C THR A 77 -11.53 1.54 0.09
N THR A 78 -11.93 2.26 -0.96
CA THR A 78 -12.49 3.59 -0.81
C THR A 78 -13.95 3.46 -0.40
N ILE A 79 -14.25 3.74 0.86
CA ILE A 79 -15.62 3.85 1.34
C ILE A 79 -16.11 5.22 0.88
N LYS A 80 -17.01 5.26 -0.11
CA LYS A 80 -17.77 6.47 -0.41
C LYS A 80 -18.94 6.50 0.58
N ASP A 81 -18.92 7.43 1.53
CA ASP A 81 -20.10 7.79 2.31
C ASP A 81 -21.06 8.59 1.42
N ASP A 82 -21.64 7.94 0.41
CA ASP A 82 -22.83 8.44 -0.29
C ASP A 82 -24.03 7.56 0.02
N GLU A 83 -24.16 7.19 1.28
CA GLU A 83 -25.42 6.73 1.84
C GLU A 83 -25.91 7.86 2.74
N SER A 84 -26.34 8.96 2.10
CA SER A 84 -27.40 9.78 2.67
C SER A 84 -28.59 8.85 2.85
N ARG A 85 -28.62 8.10 3.95
CA ARG A 85 -29.78 7.31 4.31
C ARG A 85 -30.90 8.32 4.40
N GLU A 86 -31.85 8.27 3.47
CA GLU A 86 -33.15 8.88 3.68
C GLU A 86 -33.71 8.22 4.93
N ILE A 87 -33.41 8.80 6.07
CA ILE A 87 -34.13 8.54 7.31
C ILE A 87 -35.51 9.13 7.07
N PHE A 88 -36.39 8.33 6.49
CA PHE A 88 -37.83 8.53 6.63
C PHE A 88 -38.11 8.53 8.14
N GLY A 89 -38.19 9.73 8.71
CA GLY A 89 -38.61 9.97 10.07
C GLY A 89 -40.07 9.58 10.23
N GLY A 90 -40.30 8.28 10.43
CA GLY A 90 -41.57 7.71 10.88
C GLY A 90 -42.77 7.91 9.94
N SER A 91 -43.08 6.92 9.11
CA SER A 91 -44.45 6.73 8.62
C SER A 91 -45.28 5.98 9.65
N ASN A 92 -45.50 6.59 10.80
CA ASN A 92 -46.64 6.27 11.66
C ASN A 92 -47.57 7.48 11.74
N PHE A 93 -47.96 8.00 10.58
CA PHE A 93 -49.25 8.69 10.49
C PHE A 93 -50.33 7.63 10.65
N ARG A 94 -50.69 7.34 11.90
CA ARG A 94 -52.03 6.84 12.17
C ARG A 94 -52.95 8.02 11.89
N PRO A 95 -53.80 7.98 10.84
CA PRO A 95 -54.89 8.94 10.77
C PRO A 95 -55.76 8.67 11.98
N ILE A 96 -55.67 9.55 12.99
CA ILE A 96 -56.67 9.56 14.04
C ILE A 96 -57.93 10.05 13.34
N LEU A 97 -58.93 9.17 13.24
CA LEU A 97 -60.28 9.54 12.85
C LEU A 97 -60.81 10.53 13.89
N LEU A 98 -60.65 11.82 13.59
CA LEU A 98 -61.50 12.87 14.13
C LEU A 98 -62.50 13.17 13.02
N ASP A 99 -63.70 12.60 13.20
CA ASP A 99 -64.93 13.03 12.56
C ASP A 99 -64.96 12.96 11.02
N GLY A 100 -64.73 11.74 10.51
CA GLY A 100 -65.38 11.26 9.28
C GLY A 100 -65.03 11.95 7.96
N THR A 101 -63.96 12.73 7.89
CA THR A 101 -63.58 13.43 6.65
C THR A 101 -62.21 12.95 6.15
N LEU A 102 -62.16 12.35 4.95
CA LEU A 102 -60.91 12.03 4.25
C LEU A 102 -60.34 13.30 3.61
N VAL A 103 -59.26 13.84 4.16
CA VAL A 103 -58.44 14.82 3.45
C VAL A 103 -57.47 14.08 2.54
N SER A 104 -57.81 14.02 1.26
CA SER A 104 -56.88 13.73 0.17
C SER A 104 -56.02 14.97 -0.07
N LEU A 105 -54.74 14.92 0.26
CA LEU A 105 -53.77 15.90 -0.23
C LEU A 105 -53.12 15.33 -1.50
N LEU A 106 -53.40 16.01 -2.62
CA LEU A 106 -52.62 15.95 -3.87
C LEU A 106 -51.15 16.30 -3.60
#